data_AF-A0A1G3JIF5-F1
#
_entry.id   AF-A0A1G3JIF5-F1
#
_cell.length_a   1.000
_cell.length_b   1.000
_cell.length_c   1.000
_cell.angle_alpha   90.00
_cell.angle_beta   90.00
_cell.angle_gamma   90.00
#
_symmetry.space_group_name_H-M   'P 1'
#
loop_
_entity.id
_entity.type
_entity.pdbx_description
1 polymer ?
#
loop_
_entity_poly.entity_id
_entity_poly.type
_entity_poly.pdbx_seq_one_letter_code
_entity_poly.pdbx_strand_id
1 'polypeptide(L)'
;MVVPHGSSVYSYHFVITRHNSPFAEFLMMHPGPTEVVPMFHPQLIGEPVPENGRLKASALDAPGFGVELNRDIAMHRPYTH
;
A
#
# COMPACT_ATOMS: atom_id res chain seq x y z
N MET A 1 6.26 -17.11 12.59
CA MET A 1 5.33 -16.56 11.56
C MET A 1 5.34 -15.06 11.70
N VAL A 2 5.30 -14.32 10.59
CA VAL A 2 5.29 -12.85 10.58
C VAL A 2 4.22 -12.38 9.59
N VAL A 3 3.26 -11.59 10.08
CA VAL A 3 2.23 -10.93 9.27
C VAL A 3 2.27 -9.45 9.67
N PRO A 4 2.94 -8.60 8.87
CA PRO A 4 3.04 -7.18 9.19
C PRO A 4 1.65 -6.53 9.24
N HIS A 5 1.49 -5.56 10.14
CA HIS A 5 0.35 -4.66 10.14
C HIS A 5 0.23 -3.95 8.78
N GLY A 6 -1.00 -3.74 8.30
CA GLY A 6 -1.30 -3.12 7.01
C GLY A 6 -0.46 -1.88 6.77
N SER A 7 0.42 -1.94 5.76
CA SER A 7 1.37 -0.86 5.43
C SER A 7 1.57 -0.68 3.91
N SER A 8 0.55 -1.03 3.13
CA SER A 8 0.50 -0.88 1.67
C SER A 8 1.74 -1.45 0.96
N VAL A 9 2.19 -0.79 -0.11
CA VAL A 9 3.35 -1.15 -0.93
C VAL A 9 4.62 -1.42 -0.12
N TYR A 10 4.79 -0.79 1.05
CA TYR A 10 5.91 -1.07 1.94
C TYR A 10 5.86 -2.51 2.49
N SER A 11 4.67 -2.95 2.92
CA SER A 11 4.44 -4.34 3.32
C SER A 11 4.41 -5.28 2.13
N TYR A 12 3.78 -4.92 1.01
CA TYR A 12 3.60 -5.83 -0.13
C TYR A 12 4.93 -6.30 -0.72
N HIS A 13 5.84 -5.37 -1.02
CA HIS A 13 7.18 -5.69 -1.49
C HIS A 13 8.00 -6.47 -0.45
N PHE A 14 7.76 -6.22 0.85
CA PHE A 14 8.43 -6.98 1.90
C PHE A 14 7.93 -8.43 1.95
N VAL A 15 6.62 -8.65 2.15
CA VAL A 15 6.04 -9.97 2.46
C VAL A 15 6.08 -10.93 1.29
N ILE A 16 6.04 -10.45 0.04
CA ILE A 16 6.14 -11.32 -1.15
C ILE A 16 7.46 -12.10 -1.21
N THR A 17 8.49 -11.62 -0.51
CA THR A 17 9.82 -12.25 -0.44
C THR A 17 10.04 -13.12 0.81
N ARG A 18 9.03 -13.28 1.68
CA ARG A 18 9.17 -13.95 2.98
C ARG A 18 8.43 -15.27 3.04
N HIS A 19 9.18 -16.35 3.15
CA HIS A 19 8.62 -17.70 3.34
C HIS A 19 7.74 -17.84 4.60
N ASN A 20 7.96 -16.99 5.62
CA ASN A 20 7.22 -17.02 6.88
C ASN A 20 6.04 -16.02 6.95
N SER A 21 5.66 -15.41 5.81
CA SER A 21 4.50 -14.52 5.63
C SER A 21 3.53 -15.09 4.59
N PRO A 22 2.73 -16.12 4.95
CA PRO A 22 1.89 -16.84 3.99
C PRO A 22 0.64 -16.06 3.52
N PHE A 23 0.29 -14.97 4.20
CA PHE A 23 -0.78 -14.04 3.84
C PHE A 23 -0.44 -12.64 4.36
N ALA A 24 -1.19 -11.63 3.90
CA ALA A 24 -1.00 -10.23 4.29
C ALA A 24 -2.33 -9.61 4.76
N GLU A 25 -2.24 -8.62 5.64
CA GLU A 25 -3.38 -7.82 6.07
C GLU A 25 -3.65 -6.69 5.05
N PHE A 26 -4.93 -6.41 4.84
CA PHE A 26 -5.40 -5.21 4.14
C PHE A 26 -6.43 -4.50 5.03
N LEU A 27 -6.14 -3.27 5.44
CA LEU A 27 -7.08 -2.48 6.23
C LEU A 27 -8.13 -1.85 5.33
N MET A 28 -9.40 -2.07 5.64
CA MET A 28 -10.52 -1.45 4.93
C MET A 28 -10.62 0.02 5.35
N MET A 29 -10.09 0.91 4.51
CA MET A 29 -10.07 2.36 4.78
C MET A 29 -11.31 3.10 4.29
N HIS A 30 -12.22 2.41 3.59
CA HIS A 30 -13.52 2.98 3.25
C HIS A 30 -14.30 3.22 4.56
N PRO A 31 -15.07 4.32 4.68
CA PRO A 31 -15.83 4.62 5.91
C PRO A 31 -16.77 3.51 6.38
N GLY A 32 -17.20 2.63 5.47
CA GLY A 32 -17.90 1.39 5.77
C GLY A 32 -17.21 0.16 5.16
N PRO A 33 -17.54 -1.06 5.58
CA PRO A 33 -16.90 -2.29 5.11
C PRO A 33 -17.47 -2.77 3.75
N THR A 34 -17.64 -1.87 2.79
CA THR A 34 -18.41 -2.12 1.56
C THR A 34 -17.56 -2.16 0.30
N GLU A 35 -16.44 -1.43 0.27
CA GLU A 35 -15.60 -1.33 -0.91
C GLU A 35 -14.12 -1.28 -0.55
N VAL A 36 -13.31 -1.78 -1.47
CA VAL A 36 -11.85 -1.72 -1.38
C VAL A 36 -11.41 -0.36 -1.91
N VAL A 37 -10.75 0.42 -1.05
CA VAL A 37 -10.10 1.69 -1.42
C VAL A 37 -8.61 1.61 -1.09
N PRO A 38 -7.73 2.37 -1.75
CA PRO A 38 -6.30 2.35 -1.44
C PRO A 38 -6.05 2.68 0.04
N MET A 39 -5.15 1.93 0.68
CA MET A 39 -4.98 1.95 2.13
C MET A 39 -4.34 3.26 2.62
N PHE A 40 -3.54 3.92 1.78
CA PHE A 40 -2.95 5.23 2.09
C PHE A 40 -3.55 6.36 1.24
N HIS A 41 -4.74 6.16 0.69
CA HIS A 41 -5.49 7.24 0.04
C HIS A 41 -5.67 8.43 1.01
N PRO A 42 -5.45 9.69 0.56
CA PRO A 42 -5.16 10.12 -0.81
C PRO A 42 -3.67 10.31 -1.14
N GLN A 43 -2.74 9.90 -0.28
CA GLN A 43 -1.33 10.29 -0.34
C GLN A 43 -0.53 9.67 -1.48
N LEU A 44 -0.89 8.45 -1.89
CA LEU A 44 -0.13 7.68 -2.89
C LEU A 44 -0.91 7.54 -4.20
N ILE A 45 -0.33 8.04 -5.29
CA ILE A 45 -0.82 7.83 -6.65
C ILE A 45 -0.28 6.50 -7.16
N GLY A 46 -1.15 5.70 -7.79
CA GLY A 46 -0.80 4.38 -8.32
C GLY A 46 -0.76 3.27 -7.26
N GLU A 47 -1.28 3.52 -6.06
CA GLU A 47 -1.34 2.51 -4.99
C GLU A 47 -2.18 1.29 -5.43
N PRO A 48 -1.60 0.08 -5.48
CA PRO A 48 -2.32 -1.12 -5.89
C PRO A 48 -3.27 -1.60 -4.79
N VAL A 49 -4.45 -2.06 -5.20
CA VAL A 49 -5.48 -2.64 -4.33
C VAL A 49 -5.68 -4.13 -4.64
N PRO A 50 -6.07 -4.95 -3.64
CA PRO A 50 -6.37 -6.35 -3.88
C PRO A 50 -7.61 -6.51 -4.75
N GLU A 51 -7.51 -7.33 -5.78
CA GLU A 51 -8.63 -7.76 -6.61
C GLU A 51 -9.06 -9.16 -6.15
N ASN A 52 -10.30 -9.30 -5.70
CA ASN A 52 -10.83 -10.55 -5.15
C ASN A 52 -9.90 -11.16 -4.06
N GLY A 53 -9.45 -10.29 -3.15
CA GLY A 53 -8.60 -10.65 -2.02
C GLY A 53 -7.16 -11.04 -2.38
N ARG A 54 -6.69 -10.75 -3.59
CA ARG A 54 -5.34 -11.10 -4.05
C ARG A 54 -4.68 -9.94 -4.77
N LEU A 55 -3.35 -9.87 -4.67
CA LEU A 55 -2.52 -8.99 -5.47
C LEU A 55 -1.49 -9.84 -6.21
N LYS A 56 -1.46 -9.75 -7.53
CA LYS A 56 -0.47 -10.46 -8.34
C LYS A 56 0.89 -9.78 -8.22
N ALA A 57 1.98 -10.55 -8.27
CA ALA A 57 3.33 -10.02 -8.24
C ALA A 57 3.59 -8.98 -9.34
N SER A 58 3.00 -9.17 -10.51
CA SER A 58 3.12 -8.25 -11.65
C SER A 58 2.52 -6.86 -11.40
N ALA A 59 1.70 -6.69 -10.36
CA ALA A 59 1.23 -5.38 -9.93
C ALA A 59 2.32 -4.56 -9.22
N LEU A 60 3.48 -5.17 -8.94
CA LEU A 60 4.62 -4.59 -8.21
C LEU A 60 5.88 -4.47 -9.08
N ASP A 61 5.73 -4.46 -10.42
CA ASP A 61 6.87 -4.45 -11.36
C ASP A 61 7.49 -3.05 -11.56
N ALA A 62 6.84 -2.00 -11.07
CA ALA A 62 7.33 -0.63 -11.20
C ALA A 62 8.53 -0.35 -10.26
N PRO A 63 9.42 0.60 -10.61
CA PRO A 63 10.62 0.89 -9.82
C PRO A 63 10.31 1.31 -8.37
N GLY A 64 11.19 0.93 -7.44
CA GLY A 64 11.05 1.26 -6.02
C GLY A 64 9.83 0.58 -5.40
N PHE A 65 8.95 1.38 -4.77
CA PHE A 65 7.65 0.92 -4.26
C PHE A 65 6.50 1.14 -5.25
N GLY A 66 6.79 1.54 -6.49
CA GLY A 66 5.81 1.61 -7.58
C GLY A 66 4.71 2.67 -7.43
N VAL A 67 4.92 3.70 -6.60
CA VAL A 67 3.94 4.76 -6.33
C VAL A 67 4.58 6.14 -6.40
N GLU A 68 3.75 7.15 -6.62
CA GLU A 68 4.15 8.56 -6.59
C GLU A 68 3.45 9.31 -5.46
N LEU A 69 4.11 10.35 -4.92
CA LEU A 69 3.50 11.24 -3.94
C LEU A 69 2.44 12.12 -4.61
N ASN A 70 1.23 12.13 -4.06
CA ASN A 70 0.18 13.03 -4.51
C ASN A 70 0.52 14.50 -4.19
N ARG A 71 0.79 15.28 -5.24
CA ARG A 71 1.15 16.71 -5.12
C ARG A 71 -0.03 17.66 -5.02
N ASP A 72 -1.26 17.17 -5.19
CA ASP A 72 -2.47 17.98 -4.99
C ASP A 72 -2.78 18.19 -3.50
N ILE A 73 -2.15 17.40 -2.64
CA ILE A 73 -2.23 17.56 -1.18
C ILE A 73 -1.31 18.69 -0.75
N ALA A 74 -1.85 19.64 0.03
CA ALA A 74 -1.09 20.73 0.60
C ALA A 74 0.03 20.19 1.52
N MET A 75 1.26 20.20 1.03
CA MET A 75 2.43 19.82 1.82
C MET A 75 2.92 20.98 2.66
N HIS A 76 3.17 20.71 3.94
CA HIS A 76 3.76 21.67 4.85
C HIS A 76 5.24 21.35 5.06
N ARG A 77 6.14 22.30 4.75
CA ARG A 77 7.58 22.20 5.03
C ARG A 77 7.93 23.12 6.22
N PRO A 78 7.82 22.64 7.47
CA PRO A 78 7.94 23.48 8.67
C PRO A 78 9.35 24.04 8.93
N TYR A 79 10.39 23.40 8.38
CA TYR A 79 11.77 23.75 8.65
C TYR A 79 12.56 23.93 7.35
N THR A 80 13.53 24.84 7.39
CA THR A 80 14.61 24.93 6.39
C THR A 80 15.88 24.28 6.95
N HIS A 81 16.86 24.04 6.08
CA HIS A 81 18.19 23.60 6.51
C HIS A 81 18.95 24.75 7.17
#